data_AF-A0A6L7MDA8-F1
#
_entry.id   AF-A0A6L7MDA8-F1
#
_cell.length_a   1.000
_cell.length_b   1.000
_cell.length_c   1.000
_cell.angle_alpha   90.00
_cell.angle_beta   90.00
_cell.angle_gamma   90.00
#
_symmetry.space_group_name_H-M   'P 1'
#
loop_
_entity.id
_entity.type
_entity.pdbx_description
1 polymer ?
#
loop_
_entity_poly.entity_id
_entity_poly.type
_entity_poly.pdbx_seq_one_letter_code
_entity_poly.pdbx_strand_id
1 'polypeptide(L)' 'MVPKRNSLRIVGGVWRSRRIQFADNPDIRPTPDRVRETLFNWLADKIEGARCLDLFAGSGA' A
#
# COMPACT_ATOMS: atom_id res chain seq x y z
N MET A 1 -26.50 -6.34 7.58
CA MET A 1 -25.61 -6.05 6.43
C MET A 1 -24.18 -6.08 6.95
N VAL A 2 -23.34 -7.03 6.52
CA VAL A 2 -21.93 -7.09 6.94
C VAL A 2 -21.18 -6.01 6.15
N PRO A 3 -20.41 -5.12 6.79
CA PRO A 3 -19.63 -4.13 6.05
C PRO A 3 -18.68 -4.88 5.11
N LYS A 4 -18.69 -4.52 3.82
CA LYS A 4 -17.68 -4.98 2.88
C LYS A 4 -16.31 -4.58 3.45
N ARG A 5 -15.30 -5.42 3.29
CA ARG A 5 -13.92 -5.09 3.68
C ARG A 5 -13.09 -4.97 2.43
N ASN A 6 -12.44 -3.83 2.25
CA ASN A 6 -11.44 -3.68 1.21
C ASN A 6 -10.14 -4.33 1.66
N SER A 7 -9.31 -4.69 0.69
CA SER A 7 -8.03 -5.35 0.97
C SER A 7 -6.93 -4.82 0.07
N LEU A 8 -5.75 -4.67 0.65
CA LEU A 8 -4.51 -4.31 -0.02
C LEU A 8 -3.52 -5.46 0.13
N ARG A 9 -2.77 -5.75 -0.93
CA ARG A 9 -1.65 -6.68 -0.87
C ARG A 9 -0.33 -5.91 -0.81
N ILE A 10 0.58 -6.35 0.07
CA ILE A 10 1.96 -5.88 0.07
C ILE A 10 2.71 -6.53 -1.10
N VAL A 11 3.28 -5.72 -1.98
CA VAL A 11 3.84 -6.17 -3.27
C VAL A 11 5.27 -6.75 -3.12
N GLY A 12 6.05 -6.29 -2.15
CA GLY A 12 7.46 -6.67 -1.99
C GLY A 12 7.98 -6.59 -0.55
N GLY A 13 9.29 -6.81 -0.39
CA GLY A 13 9.98 -6.79 0.92
C GLY A 13 9.62 -7.97 1.83
N VAL A 14 9.97 -7.84 3.12
CA VAL A 14 9.83 -8.89 4.15
C VAL A 14 8.36 -9.33 4.35
N TRP A 15 7.40 -8.46 4.00
CA TRP A 15 5.97 -8.71 4.15
C TRP A 15 5.24 -9.01 2.84
N ARG A 16 5.98 -9.35 1.77
CA ARG A 16 5.43 -9.68 0.45
C ARG A 16 4.24 -10.65 0.55
N SER A 17 3.24 -10.43 -0.30
CA SER A 17 2.01 -11.24 -0.44
C SER A 17 1.06 -11.21 0.76
N ARG A 18 1.40 -10.52 1.86
CA ARG A 18 0.44 -10.32 2.96
C ARG A 18 -0.70 -9.43 2.50
N ARG A 19 -1.91 -9.76 2.95
CA ARG A 19 -3.13 -8.97 2.73
C ARG A 19 -3.49 -8.21 4.00
N ILE A 20 -3.70 -6.91 3.87
CA ILE A 20 -4.21 -6.04 4.93
C ILE A 20 -5.67 -5.75 4.61
N GLN A 21 -6.56 -6.03 5.56
CA GLN A 21 -7.97 -5.69 5.46
C GLN A 21 -8.23 -4.35 6.14
N PHE A 22 -9.12 -3.56 5.55
CA PHE A 22 -9.57 -2.30 6.13
C PHE A 22 -11.07 -2.11 5.86
N ALA A 23 -11.69 -1.21 6.62
CA ALA A 23 -13.10 -0.88 6.45
C ALA A 23 -13.34 -0.35 5.03
N ASP A 24 -14.42 -0.81 4.40
CA ASP A 24 -14.86 -0.22 3.13
C ASP A 24 -15.34 1.20 3.39
N ASN A 25 -14.71 2.15 2.73
CA ASN A 25 -15.09 3.56 2.73
C ASN A 25 -15.04 4.01 1.27
N PRO A 26 -16.16 4.50 0.70
CA PRO A 26 -16.25 4.91 -0.70
C PRO A 26 -15.28 6.02 -1.10
N ASP A 27 -14.77 6.81 -0.14
CA ASP A 27 -13.79 7.86 -0.40
C ASP A 27 -12.36 7.34 -0.49
N ILE A 28 -12.11 6.09 -0.06
CA ILE A 28 -10.79 5.47 -0.16
C ILE A 28 -10.59 4.96 -1.58
N ARG A 29 -9.55 5.49 -2.25
CA ARG A 29 -9.07 5.01 -3.55
C ARG A 29 -7.72 4.34 -3.36
N PRO A 30 -7.65 3.00 -3.28
CA PRO A 30 -6.37 2.31 -3.12
C PRO A 30 -5.47 2.56 -4.33
N THR A 31 -4.20 2.82 -4.09
CA THR A 31 -3.19 2.93 -5.15
C THR A 31 -3.02 1.58 -5.85
N PRO A 32 -3.19 1.48 -7.18
CA PRO A 32 -3.06 0.22 -7.90
C PRO A 32 -1.68 -0.42 -7.72
N ASP A 33 -1.60 -1.75 -7.64
CA ASP A 33 -0.35 -2.52 -7.48
C ASP A 33 0.77 -2.05 -8.42
N ARG A 34 0.44 -1.83 -9.70
CA ARG A 34 1.41 -1.41 -10.73
C ARG A 34 2.04 -0.04 -10.45
N VAL A 35 1.26 0.91 -9.90
CA VAL A 35 1.78 2.25 -9.57
C VAL A 35 2.79 2.15 -8.44
N ARG A 36 2.48 1.33 -7.43
CA ARG A 36 3.35 1.08 -6.29
C ARG A 36 4.62 0.36 -6.71
N GLU A 37 4.50 -0.68 -7.53
CA GLU A 37 5.63 -1.38 -8.12
C GLU A 37 6.55 -0.42 -8.90
N THR A 38 5.98 0.45 -9.73
CA THR A 38 6.75 1.45 -10.49
C THR A 38 7.52 2.39 -9.57
N LEU A 39 6.87 2.93 -8.53
CA LEU A 39 7.51 3.82 -7.56
C LEU A 39 8.65 3.13 -6.80
N PHE A 40 8.41 1.93 -6.26
CA PHE A 40 9.43 1.21 -5.50
C PHE A 40 10.58 0.69 -6.37
N ASN A 41 10.34 0.43 -7.66
CA ASN A 41 11.41 0.17 -8.62
C ASN A 41 12.30 1.41 -8.81
N TRP A 42 11.73 2.61 -8.89
CA TRP A 42 12.52 3.85 -8.95
C TRP A 42 13.30 4.15 -7.67
N LEU A 43 12.81 3.68 -6.52
CA LEU A 43 13.41 3.89 -5.22
C LEU A 43 14.32 2.73 -4.76
N ALA A 44 14.52 1.69 -5.57
CA ALA A 44 15.16 0.45 -5.16
C ALA A 44 16.50 0.66 -4.44
N ASP A 45 17.37 1.52 -4.99
CA ASP A 45 18.71 1.78 -4.44
C ASP A 45 18.72 2.78 -3.27
N LYS A 46 17.57 3.35 -2.91
CA LYS A 46 17.45 4.42 -1.92
C LYS A 46 16.53 4.08 -0.75
N ILE A 47 15.72 3.02 -0.87
CA ILE A 47 14.65 2.73 0.08
C ILE A 47 15.13 2.04 1.35
N GLU A 48 16.24 1.29 1.27
CA GLU A 48 16.80 0.59 2.44
C GLU A 48 17.32 1.60 3.47
N GLY A 49 16.82 1.50 4.70
CA GLY A 49 17.19 2.41 5.80
C GLY A 49 16.61 3.83 5.68
N ALA A 50 15.79 4.12 4.67
CA ALA A 50 15.22 5.45 4.46
C ALA A 50 14.22 5.83 5.56
N ARG A 51 14.19 7.13 5.89
CA ARG A 51 13.12 7.74 6.68
C ARG A 51 12.02 8.21 5.72
N CYS A 52 10.91 7.51 5.69
CA CYS A 52 9.78 7.84 4.82
C CYS A 52 8.74 8.71 5.56
N LEU A 53 8.27 9.75 4.90
CA LEU A 53 7.12 10.56 5.33
C LEU A 53 6.04 10.45 4.26
N ASP A 54 4.86 10.00 4.65
CA ASP A 54 3.67 9.99 3.80
C ASP A 54 2.64 10.97 4.39
N LEU A 55 2.47 12.11 3.71
CA LEU A 55 1.59 13.19 4.15
C LEU A 55 0.11 12.84 4.00
N PHE A 56 -0.23 11.85 3.17
CA PHE A 56 -1.60 11.48 2.81
C PHE A 56 -1.77 9.97 2.78
N ALA A 57 -1.24 9.28 3.79
CA ALA A 57 -1.11 7.82 3.78
C ALA A 57 -2.41 7.06 3.51
N GLY A 58 -3.58 7.61 3.85
CA GLY A 58 -4.87 6.97 3.59
C GLY A 58 -4.90 5.55 4.15
N SER A 59 -5.14 4.56 3.29
CA SER A 59 -5.12 3.13 3.66
C SER A 59 -3.71 2.53 3.84
N GLY A 60 -2.65 3.32 3.72
CA GLY A 60 -1.25 2.89 3.73
C GLY A 60 -0.86 2.11 2.47
N ALA A 61 -1.48 2.45 1.34
CA ALA A 61 -1.42 1.68 0.09
C ALA A 61 -0.15 1.93 -0.72
#